data_AF-A0A0H3AVN8-F1
#
_entry.id   AF-A0A0H3AVN8-F1
#
_cell.length_a   1.000
_cell.length_b   1.000
_cell.length_c   1.000
_cell.angle_alpha   90.00
_cell.angle_beta   90.00
_cell.angle_gamma   90.00
#
_symmetry.space_group_name_H-M   'P 1'
#
loop_
_entity.id
_entity.type
_entity.pdbx_description
1 polymer ?
#
loop_
_entity_poly.entity_id
_entity_poly.type
_entity_poly.pdbx_seq_one_letter_code
_entity_poly.pdbx_strand_id
1 'polypeptide(L)' 'MRRFKSVVQDNIIKFKNLNIDLNTEKVYKDGLNIPLGPTEFKILQLFLQVPNEVFLRKK' A
#
# COMPACT_ATOMS: atom_id res chain seq x y z
N MET A 1 -10.52 3.44 35.11
CA MET A 1 -10.90 2.96 33.76
C MET A 1 -9.88 3.50 32.75
N ARG A 2 -8.91 2.68 32.31
CA ARG A 2 -7.96 3.10 31.26
C ARG A 2 -8.71 3.12 29.93
N ARG A 3 -8.87 4.30 29.35
CA ARG A 3 -9.39 4.44 27.98
C ARG A 3 -8.35 3.82 27.04
N PHE A 4 -8.60 2.61 26.56
CA PHE A 4 -7.89 2.07 25.41
C PHE A 4 -8.14 3.03 24.25
N LYS A 5 -7.16 3.89 23.95
CA LYS A 5 -7.12 4.60 22.66
C LYS A 5 -6.99 3.47 21.65
N SER A 6 -8.08 3.14 20.96
CA SER A 6 -8.02 2.38 19.72
C SER A 6 -7.03 3.13 18.84
N VAL A 7 -5.83 2.57 18.72
CA VAL A 7 -4.86 3.03 17.74
C VAL A 7 -5.50 2.65 16.42
N VAL A 8 -6.20 3.62 15.80
CA VAL A 8 -6.51 3.55 14.38
C VAL A 8 -5.15 3.53 13.73
N GLN A 9 -4.65 2.32 13.51
CA GLN A 9 -3.40 2.09 12.83
C GLN A 9 -3.75 2.39 11.38
N ASP A 10 -3.55 3.64 10.98
CA ASP A 10 -3.76 4.07 9.60
C ASP A 10 -2.85 3.19 8.74
N ASN A 11 -3.45 2.16 8.11
CA ASN A 11 -2.76 1.22 7.25
C ASN A 11 -2.50 1.86 5.87
N ILE A 12 -1.94 3.07 5.89
CA ILE A 12 -1.63 3.87 4.71
C ILE A 12 -0.12 3.83 4.49
N ILE A 13 0.31 3.26 3.36
CA ILE A 13 1.69 3.31 2.91
C ILE A 13 1.87 4.55 2.04
N LYS A 14 2.87 5.38 2.37
CA LYS A 14 3.29 6.53 1.55
C LYS A 14 4.64 6.26 0.92
N PHE A 15 4.73 6.34 -0.41
CA PHE A 15 5.99 6.15 -1.15
C PHE A 15 6.07 7.12 -2.32
N LYS A 16 7.00 8.09 -2.25
CA LYS A 16 7.10 9.19 -3.23
C LYS A 16 5.75 9.88 -3.39
N ASN A 17 5.18 9.87 -4.59
CA ASN A 17 3.87 10.43 -4.90
C ASN A 17 2.73 9.40 -4.84
N LEU A 18 2.98 8.19 -4.31
CA LEU A 18 1.97 7.16 -4.09
C LEU A 18 1.48 7.16 -2.64
N ASN A 19 0.16 7.04 -2.49
CA ASN A 19 -0.50 6.72 -1.22
C ASN A 19 -1.32 5.45 -1.44
N ILE A 20 -1.16 4.46 -0.56
CA ILE A 20 -1.84 3.17 -0.66
C ILE A 20 -2.55 2.92 0.64
N ASP A 21 -3.86 2.74 0.56
CA ASP A 21 -4.69 2.35 1.69
C ASP A 21 -4.88 0.84 1.65
N LEU A 22 -4.25 0.13 2.60
CA LEU A 22 -4.32 -1.32 2.70
C LEU A 22 -5.68 -1.81 3.23
N ASN A 23 -6.49 -0.94 3.85
CA ASN A 23 -7.82 -1.32 4.31
C ASN A 23 -8.82 -1.38 3.15
N THR A 24 -8.69 -0.46 2.20
CA THR A 24 -9.61 -0.33 1.06
C THR A 24 -9.03 -0.86 -0.26
N GLU A 25 -7.78 -1.32 -0.25
CA GLU A 25 -7.00 -1.73 -1.43
C GLU A 25 -6.96 -0.64 -2.52
N LYS A 26 -6.98 0.64 -2.11
CA LYS A 26 -6.96 1.79 -3.02
C LYS A 26 -5.57 2.39 -3.12
N VAL A 27 -5.25 2.87 -4.32
CA VAL A 27 -3.97 3.49 -4.64
C VAL A 27 -4.21 4.86 -5.24
N TYR A 28 -3.48 5.85 -4.75
CA TYR A 28 -3.52 7.22 -5.23
C TYR A 28 -2.13 7.64 -5.68
N LYS A 29 -2.02 8.22 -6.88
CA LYS A 29 -0.80 8.83 -7.38
C LYS A 29 -1.05 10.32 -7.62
N ASP A 30 -0.20 11.17 -7.05
CA ASP A 30 -0.37 12.63 -7.14
C ASP A 30 -1.77 13.09 -6.70
N GLY A 31 -2.37 12.37 -5.74
CA GLY A 31 -3.73 12.61 -5.24
C GLY A 31 -4.88 12.00 -6.07
N LEU A 32 -4.58 11.43 -7.24
CA LEU A 32 -5.57 10.81 -8.13
C LEU A 32 -5.67 9.30 -7.91
N ASN A 33 -6.88 8.78 -7.80
CA ASN A 33 -7.12 7.34 -7.65
C ASN A 33 -6.72 6.58 -8.92
N ILE A 34 -5.90 5.55 -8.78
CA ILE A 34 -5.55 4.61 -9.83
C ILE A 34 -6.31 3.31 -9.59
N PRO A 35 -7.22 2.89 -10.49
CA PRO A 35 -7.86 1.59 -10.38
C PRO A 35 -6.83 0.50 -10.69
N LEU A 36 -6.62 -0.40 -9.73
CA LEU A 36 -5.79 -1.60 -9.90
C LEU A 36 -6.66 -2.83 -9.67
N GLY A 37 -6.44 -3.88 -10.45
CA GLY A 37 -6.99 -5.20 -10.16
C GLY A 37 -6.32 -5.83 -8.93
N PRO A 38 -6.89 -6.90 -8.36
CA PRO A 38 -6.36 -7.54 -7.15
C PRO A 38 -4.91 -8.02 -7.30
N THR A 39 -4.53 -8.54 -8.46
CA THR A 39 -3.16 -9.01 -8.72
C THR A 39 -2.18 -7.85 -8.82
N GLU A 40 -2.57 -6.77 -9.51
CA GLU A 40 -1.73 -5.58 -9.67
C GLU A 40 -1.48 -4.90 -8.32
N PHE A 41 -2.51 -4.81 -7.47
CA PHE A 41 -2.38 -4.30 -6.11
C PHE A 41 -1.37 -5.11 -5.30
N LYS A 42 -1.49 -6.45 -5.32
CA LYS A 42 -0.56 -7.34 -4.60
C LYS A 42 0.88 -7.21 -5.11
N ILE A 43 1.07 -7.07 -6.42
CA ILE A 43 2.41 -6.85 -7.00
C ILE A 43 2.98 -5.51 -6.53
N LEU A 44 2.19 -4.44 -6.53
CA LEU A 44 2.63 -3.14 -6.01
C LEU A 44 2.98 -3.21 -4.52
N GLN A 45 2.14 -3.87 -3.73
CA GLN A 45 2.39 -4.09 -2.30
C GLN A 45 3.71 -4.83 -2.08
N LEU A 46 4.00 -5.87 -2.87
CA LEU A 46 5.26 -6.61 -2.80
C LEU A 46 6.46 -5.69 -3.07
N PHE A 47 6.41 -4.85 -4.10
CA PHE A 47 7.50 -3.90 -4.41
C PHE A 47 7.77 -2.89 -3.29
N LEU A 48 6.74 -2.55 -2.51
CA LEU A 48 6.86 -1.56 -1.44
C LEU A 48 7.28 -2.15 -0.09
N GLN A 49 7.13 -3.47 0.10
CA GLN A 49 7.67 -4.16 1.26
C GLN A 49 9.19 -4.14 1.29
N VAL A 50 9.83 -4.20 0.12
CA VAL A 50 11.30 -4.21 -0.01
C VAL A 50 11.72 -3.22 -1.11
N PRO A 51 11.75 -1.91 -0.80
CA PRO A 51 12.05 -0.90 -1.80
C PRO A 51 13.50 -1.00 -2.29
N ASN A 52 13.71 -0.73 -3.58
CA ASN A 52 15.01 -0.76 -4.28
C ASN A 52 15.64 -2.15 -4.48
N GLU A 53 14.89 -3.23 -4.22
CA GLU A 53 15.34 -4.59 -4.55
C GLU A 53 14.92 -5.01 -5.95
N VAL A 54 15.73 -5.89 -6.55
CA VAL A 54 15.46 -6.48 -7.86
C VAL A 54 14.73 -7.80 -7.68
N PHE A 55 13.55 -7.93 -8.29
CA PHE A 55 12.76 -9.16 -8.28
C PHE A 55 13.00 -9.98 -9.54
N LEU A 56 13.18 -11.30 -9.40
CA LEU A 56 13.20 -12.24 -10.52
C LEU A 56 11.77 -12.68 -10.86
N ARG A 57 11.42 -12.68 -12.14
CA ARG A 57 10.17 -13.30 -12.61
C ARG A 57 10.39 -14.80 -12.77
N LYS A 58 9.74 -15.60 -11.92
CA LYS A 58 9.75 -17.06 -12.07
C LYS A 58 8.91 -17.46 -13.30
N LYS A 59 9.46 -18.36 -14.12
CA LYS A 59 8.75 -19.03 -15.21
C LYS A 59 8.03 -20.28 -14.71
#